data_AF-A0A948GED6-F1
#
_entry.id   AF-A0A948GED6-F1
#
_cell.length_a   1.000
_cell.length_b   1.000
_cell.length_c   1.000
_cell.angle_alpha   90.00
_cell.angle_beta   90.00
_cell.angle_gamma   90.00
#
_symmetry.space_group_name_H-M   'P 1'
#
loop_
_entity.id
_entity.type
_entity.pdbx_description
1 polymer ?
#
loop_
_entity_poly.entity_id
_entity_poly.type
_entity_poly.pdbx_seq_one_letter_code
_entity_poly.pdbx_strand_id
1 'polypeptide(L)'
;MHMSYYSIIPSRRKGRKNWKKRYEIDHSRERALERYNIQLTNELRSQIIDAIKRKEAILIQKESLRRSLWKVHISGYPEMVVVYDKYRKEILTVLHDTDKKGEAKVSENEIEQKT
;
A
#
# COMPACT_ATOMS: atom_id res chain seq x y z
N MET A 1 -2.39 -25.69 4.15
CA MET A 1 -2.32 -25.22 5.54
C MET A 1 -2.56 -23.72 5.54
N HIS A 2 -3.78 -23.27 5.85
CA HIS A 2 -4.10 -21.84 5.99
C HIS A 2 -3.84 -21.45 7.45
N MET A 3 -2.72 -20.78 7.73
CA MET A 3 -2.48 -20.19 9.05
C MET A 3 -3.44 -19.01 9.24
N SER A 4 -4.55 -19.26 9.94
CA SER A 4 -5.42 -18.21 10.45
C SER A 4 -4.69 -17.49 11.59
N TYR A 5 -4.05 -16.38 11.28
CA TYR A 5 -3.51 -15.48 12.30
C TYR A 5 -4.66 -14.73 12.96
N TYR A 6 -5.29 -15.37 13.95
CA TYR A 6 -6.25 -14.70 14.81
C TYR A 6 -5.60 -13.48 15.45
N SER A 7 -6.25 -12.35 15.26
CA SER A 7 -5.91 -11.06 15.85
C SER A 7 -5.95 -11.18 17.37
N ILE A 8 -4.79 -11.30 18.00
CA ILE A 8 -4.66 -11.15 19.45
C ILE A 8 -5.00 -9.69 19.75
N ILE A 9 -6.25 -9.40 20.10
CA ILE A 9 -6.66 -8.09 20.61
C ILE A 9 -6.04 -8.00 22.02
N PRO A 10 -5.00 -7.19 22.24
CA PRO A 10 -4.34 -7.16 23.55
C PRO A 10 -5.30 -6.59 24.59
N SER A 11 -5.32 -7.24 25.75
CA SER A 11 -6.18 -6.91 26.88
C SER A 11 -6.03 -5.44 27.32
N ARG A 12 -7.17 -4.85 27.70
CA ARG A 12 -7.45 -3.41 27.79
C ARG A 12 -6.67 -2.58 28.83
N ARG A 13 -5.56 -3.04 29.44
CA ARG A 13 -4.94 -2.32 30.57
C ARG A 13 -3.42 -2.18 30.42
N LYS A 14 -2.96 -0.92 30.32
CA LYS A 14 -1.56 -0.40 30.21
C LYS A 14 -0.92 -0.51 28.82
N GLY A 15 -1.08 0.55 27.99
CA GLY A 15 -0.38 0.70 26.70
C GLY A 15 -1.09 1.50 25.60
N ARG A 16 -2.12 2.29 25.92
CA ARG A 16 -3.09 2.90 24.99
C ARG A 16 -2.53 3.74 23.84
N LYS A 17 -1.28 4.22 23.89
CA LYS A 17 -0.78 5.20 22.91
C LYS A 17 -0.23 4.57 21.62
N ASN A 18 0.27 3.32 21.69
CA ASN A 18 0.99 2.72 20.56
C ASN A 18 0.24 1.57 19.87
N TRP A 19 -0.84 1.03 20.47
CA TRP A 19 -1.55 -0.12 19.90
C TRP A 19 -2.16 0.20 18.54
N LYS A 20 -2.71 1.40 18.34
CA LYS A 20 -3.32 1.80 17.07
C LYS A 20 -2.27 1.92 15.96
N LYS A 21 -1.10 2.52 16.26
CA LYS A 21 0.01 2.58 15.31
C LYS A 21 0.50 1.18 14.94
N ARG A 22 0.63 0.30 15.94
CA ARG A 22 1.03 -1.10 15.72
C ARG A 22 0.01 -1.84 14.86
N TYR A 23 -1.28 -1.71 15.18
CA TYR A 23 -2.37 -2.27 14.40
C TYR A 23 -2.35 -1.77 12.95
N GLU A 24 -2.18 -0.47 12.71
CA GLU A 24 -2.09 0.08 11.35
C GLU A 24 -0.88 -0.47 10.58
N ILE A 25 0.26 -0.65 11.24
CA ILE A 25 1.45 -1.27 10.63
C ILE A 25 1.18 -2.73 10.29
N ASP A 26 0.69 -3.51 11.24
CA ASP A 26 0.41 -4.93 11.05
C ASP A 26 -0.65 -5.14 9.96
N HIS A 27 -1.70 -4.33 9.97
CA HIS A 27 -2.72 -4.32 8.93
C HIS A 27 -2.16 -3.99 7.54
N SER A 28 -1.26 -3.00 7.43
CA SER A 28 -0.62 -2.69 6.14
C SER A 28 0.24 -3.85 5.61
N ARG A 29 0.89 -4.60 6.50
CA ARG A 29 1.69 -5.78 6.15
C ARG A 29 0.82 -6.93 5.69
N GLU A 30 -0.26 -7.20 6.43
CA GLU A 30 -1.25 -8.23 6.07
C GLU A 30 -1.83 -7.95 4.68
N ARG A 31 -2.27 -6.71 4.41
CA ARG A 31 -2.83 -6.36 3.09
C ARG A 31 -1.82 -6.46 1.96
N ALA A 32 -0.55 -6.13 2.19
CA ALA A 32 0.51 -6.30 1.19
C ALA A 32 0.75 -7.78 0.86
N LEU A 33 0.74 -8.63 1.88
CA LEU A 33 0.88 -10.07 1.71
C LEU A 33 -0.34 -10.67 1.00
N GLU A 34 -1.55 -10.33 1.43
CA GLU A 34 -2.78 -10.86 0.83
C GLU A 34 -2.97 -10.45 -0.64
N ARG A 35 -2.64 -9.18 -0.98
CA ARG A 35 -2.93 -8.62 -2.31
C ARG A 35 -1.81 -8.84 -3.33
N TYR A 36 -0.55 -8.79 -2.88
CA TYR A 36 0.60 -8.84 -3.78
C TYR A 36 1.57 -9.97 -3.45
N ASN A 37 1.29 -10.76 -2.40
CA ASN A 37 2.20 -11.79 -1.89
C ASN A 37 3.59 -11.25 -1.50
N ILE A 38 3.63 -10.00 -1.01
CA ILE A 38 4.88 -9.32 -0.60
C ILE A 38 4.94 -9.19 0.91
N GLN A 39 6.10 -9.52 1.47
CA GLN A 39 6.41 -9.15 2.85
C GLN A 39 6.83 -7.69 2.93
N LEU A 40 5.96 -6.85 3.52
CA LEU A 40 6.25 -5.43 3.71
C LEU A 40 7.23 -5.24 4.89
N THR A 41 8.51 -5.45 4.61
CA THR A 41 9.60 -5.20 5.57
C THR A 41 9.72 -3.71 5.88
N ASN A 42 10.40 -3.37 6.98
CA ASN A 42 10.62 -1.97 7.35
C ASN A 42 11.48 -1.23 6.31
N GLU A 43 12.41 -1.93 5.66
CA GLU A 43 13.26 -1.40 4.60
C GLU A 43 12.44 -1.06 3.36
N LEU A 44 11.63 -2.00 2.88
CA LEU A 44 10.74 -1.78 1.73
C LEU A 44 9.75 -0.64 2.01
N ARG A 45 9.21 -0.58 3.22
CA ARG A 45 8.35 0.53 3.66
C ARG A 45 9.08 1.87 3.59
N SER A 46 10.33 1.95 4.04
CA SER A 46 11.13 3.18 3.96
C SER A 46 11.38 3.56 2.51
N GLN A 47 11.74 2.60 1.65
CA GLN A 47 11.96 2.83 0.22
C GLN A 47 10.70 3.39 -0.45
N ILE A 48 9.52 2.82 -0.17
CA ILE A 48 8.24 3.34 -0.68
C ILE A 48 8.03 4.79 -0.25
N ILE A 49 8.21 5.08 1.04
CA ILE A 49 8.01 6.42 1.59
C ILE A 49 8.99 7.41 0.94
N ASP A 50 10.24 7.01 0.73
CA ASP A 50 11.25 7.86 0.13
C ASP A 50 11.00 8.09 -1.36
N ALA A 51 10.56 7.07 -2.11
CA ALA A 51 10.09 7.22 -3.50
C ALA A 51 8.93 8.22 -3.61
N ILE A 52 7.98 8.19 -2.66
CA ILE A 52 6.87 9.16 -2.60
C ILE A 52 7.41 10.58 -2.32
N LYS A 53 8.32 10.74 -1.36
CA LYS A 53 8.91 12.05 -1.03
C LYS A 53 9.72 12.64 -2.19
N ARG A 54 10.48 11.79 -2.88
CA ARG A 54 11.30 12.15 -4.05
C ARG A 54 10.47 12.40 -5.32
N LYS A 55 9.15 12.13 -5.26
CA LYS A 55 8.22 12.19 -6.41
C LYS A 55 8.57 11.22 -7.53
N GLU A 56 9.21 10.10 -7.19
CA GLU A 56 9.47 8.98 -8.10
C GLU A 56 8.23 8.08 -8.25
N ALA A 57 7.31 8.12 -7.27
CA ALA A 57 6.03 7.45 -7.34
C ALA A 57 4.97 8.28 -8.11
N ILE A 58 4.01 7.61 -8.73
CA ILE A 58 2.93 8.25 -9.48
C ILE A 58 1.76 8.51 -8.53
N LEU A 59 1.37 9.77 -8.37
CA LEU A 59 0.17 10.14 -7.62
C LEU A 59 -1.07 9.77 -8.45
N ILE A 60 -1.91 8.88 -7.93
CA ILE A 60 -3.17 8.49 -8.59
C ILE A 60 -4.26 9.50 -8.23
N GLN A 61 -4.51 9.64 -6.93
CA GLN A 61 -5.66 10.38 -6.43
C GLN A 61 -5.37 10.93 -5.04
N LYS A 62 -5.95 12.10 -4.77
CA LYS A 62 -5.93 12.70 -3.44
C LYS A 62 -7.29 12.43 -2.77
N GLU A 63 -7.28 11.59 -1.75
CA GLU A 63 -8.48 11.25 -0.96
C GLU A 63 -8.87 12.38 0.00
N SER A 64 -7.88 13.07 0.57
CA SER A 64 -8.13 14.17 1.50
C SER A 64 -6.94 15.12 1.55
N LEU A 65 -7.03 16.15 2.40
CA LEU A 65 -5.88 17.01 2.69
C LEU A 65 -4.68 16.24 3.25
N ARG A 66 -4.90 15.08 3.88
CA ARG A 66 -3.85 14.30 4.56
C ARG A 66 -3.47 13.00 3.85
N ARG A 67 -4.42 12.39 3.14
CA ARG A 67 -4.27 11.06 2.53
C ARG A 67 -4.26 11.13 1.02
N SER A 68 -3.40 10.34 0.42
CA SER A 68 -3.21 10.27 -1.03
C SER A 68 -2.87 8.84 -1.45
N LEU A 69 -3.37 8.45 -2.61
CA LEU A 69 -3.11 7.18 -3.27
C LEU A 69 -1.94 7.33 -4.23
N TRP A 70 -0.93 6.49 -4.05
CA TRP A 70 0.27 6.49 -4.87
C TRP A 70 0.47 5.12 -5.50
N LYS A 71 0.81 5.10 -6.78
CA LYS A 71 1.31 3.92 -7.48
C LYS A 71 2.83 3.95 -7.41
N VAL A 72 3.41 2.89 -6.86
CA VAL A 72 4.84 2.79 -6.57
C VAL A 72 5.39 1.61 -7.34
N HIS A 73 6.48 1.87 -8.06
CA HIS A 73 7.26 0.86 -8.76
C HIS A 73 8.60 0.70 -8.04
N ILE A 74 8.91 -0.51 -7.57
CA ILE A 74 10.18 -0.83 -6.91
C ILE A 74 10.80 -2.01 -7.65
N SER A 75 12.09 -1.90 -7.94
CA SER A 75 12.82 -2.98 -8.61
C SER A 75 12.70 -4.29 -7.82
N GLY A 76 12.30 -5.37 -8.49
CA GLY A 76 12.11 -6.69 -7.87
C GLY A 76 10.75 -6.92 -7.23
N TYR A 77 9.84 -5.94 -7.24
CA TYR A 77 8.47 -6.10 -6.73
C TYR A 77 7.44 -5.68 -7.78
N PRO A 78 6.24 -6.29 -7.81
CA PRO A 78 5.17 -5.83 -8.66
C PRO A 78 4.74 -4.40 -8.26
N GLU A 79 4.14 -3.70 -9.21
CA GLU A 79 3.59 -2.37 -8.97
C GLU A 79 2.50 -2.43 -7.90
N MET A 80 2.55 -1.50 -6.95
CA MET A 80 1.64 -1.50 -5.82
C MET A 80 0.97 -0.14 -5.64
N VAL A 81 -0.29 -0.18 -5.20
CA VAL A 81 -1.04 1.03 -4.84
C VAL A 81 -1.03 1.18 -3.32
N VAL A 82 -0.55 2.31 -2.83
CA VAL A 82 -0.41 2.56 -1.39
C VAL A 82 -1.16 3.81 -0.96
N VAL A 83 -1.76 3.76 0.23
CA VAL A 83 -2.36 4.92 0.89
C VAL A 83 -1.33 5.54 1.82
N TYR A 84 -0.89 6.75 1.47
CA TYR A 84 0.07 7.52 2.24
C TYR A 84 -0.62 8.61 3.07
N ASP A 85 -0.28 8.70 4.36
CA ASP A 85 -0.67 9.81 5.24
C ASP A 85 0.51 10.77 5.44
N LYS A 86 0.39 11.99 4.88
CA LYS A 86 1.47 12.98 4.91
C LYS A 86 1.78 13.52 6.32
N TYR A 87 0.79 13.54 7.22
CA TYR A 87 0.97 14.07 8.58
C TYR A 87 1.73 13.07 9.43
N ARG A 88 1.38 11.78 9.30
CA ARG A 88 2.08 10.70 10.01
C ARG A 88 3.37 10.30 9.32
N LYS A 89 3.54 10.65 8.04
CA LYS A 89 4.64 10.21 7.16
C LYS A 89 4.72 8.69 7.08
N GLU A 90 3.57 8.03 7.00
CA GLU A 90 3.44 6.58 7.13
C GLU A 90 2.46 6.03 6.08
N ILE A 91 2.67 4.76 5.72
CA ILE A 91 1.74 3.98 4.90
C ILE A 91 0.63 3.43 5.81
N LEU A 92 -0.62 3.68 5.44
CA LEU A 92 -1.79 3.21 6.18
C LEU A 92 -2.28 1.84 5.72
N THR A 93 -2.28 1.61 4.40
CA THR A 93 -2.71 0.35 3.79
C THR A 93 -2.20 0.26 2.35
N VAL A 94 -2.21 -0.94 1.78
CA VAL A 94 -1.87 -1.23 0.38
C VAL A 94 -3.14 -1.71 -0.32
N LEU A 95 -3.56 -1.07 -1.41
CA LEU A 95 -4.77 -1.39 -2.18
C LEU A 95 -4.46 -2.24 -3.40
N HIS A 96 -5.43 -3.01 -3.89
CA HIS A 96 -5.29 -3.72 -5.16
C HIS A 96 -5.56 -2.74 -6.31
N ASP A 97 -4.89 -2.88 -7.45
CA ASP A 97 -5.04 -1.92 -8.57
C ASP A 97 -6.49 -1.89 -9.11
N THR A 98 -7.24 -2.98 -8.94
CA THR A 98 -8.68 -3.07 -9.27
C THR A 98 -9.60 -2.33 -8.31
N ASP A 99 -9.12 -1.89 -7.14
CA ASP A 99 -9.93 -1.16 -6.15
C ASP A 99 -10.13 0.32 -6.52
N LYS A 100 -9.58 0.77 -7.66
CA LYS A 100 -9.83 2.10 -8.19
C LYS A 100 -11.26 2.19 -8.73
N LYS A 101 -12.12 2.91 -8.00
CA LYS A 101 -13.31 3.55 -8.59
C LYS A 101 -12.85 4.68 -9.50
N GLY A 102 -12.42 4.32 -10.70
CA GLY A 102 -11.87 5.22 -11.70
C GLY A 102 -11.05 4.40 -12.67
N GLU A 103 -11.72 3.83 -13.66
CA GLU A 103 -11.13 3.07 -14.75
C GLU A 103 -9.94 3.84 -15.35
N ALA A 104 -8.74 3.26 -15.24
CA ALA A 104 -7.70 3.44 -16.24
C ALA A 104 -7.56 2.11 -16.96
N LYS A 105 -8.58 1.74 -17.74
CA LYS A 105 -8.37 0.88 -18.90
C LYS A 105 -7.56 1.72 -19.88
N VAL A 106 -6.24 1.66 -19.76
CA VAL A 106 -5.39 2.00 -20.90
C VAL A 106 -5.59 0.85 -21.87
N SER A 107 -6.35 1.14 -22.90
CA SER A 107 -6.61 0.33 -24.07
C SER A 107 -5.34 -0.33 -24.60
N GLU A 108 -5.27 -1.66 -24.54
CA GLU A 108 -4.52 -2.44 -25.53
C GLU A 108 -5.33 -2.41 -26.83
N ASN A 109 -5.18 -1.32 -27.58
CA ASN A 109 -5.46 -1.28 -29.01
C ASN A 109 -4.27 -0.58 -29.66
N GLU A 110 -3.29 -1.36 -30.09
CA GLU A 110 -2.33 -1.04 -31.15
C GLU A 110 -1.73 -2.37 -31.62
N ILE A 111 -2.37 -3.01 -32.60
CA ILE A 111 -1.99 -2.97 -34.02
C ILE A 111 -0.66 -3.70 -34.27
N GLU A 112 -0.78 -4.95 -34.74
CA GLU A 112 0.06 -5.38 -35.85
C GLU A 112 -0.86 -5.71 -37.05
N GLN A 113 -1.03 -4.70 -37.89
CA GLN A 113 -1.14 -4.91 -39.33
C GLN A 113 0.24 -5.34 -39.85
N LYS A 114 0.33 -6.52 -40.44
CA LYS A 114 1.10 -6.84 -41.67
C LYS A 114 1.20 -8.36 -41.83
N THR A 115 0.34 -8.93 -42.68
CA THR A 115 0.70 -9.52 -44.00
C THR A 115 -0.57 -10.06 -44.64
#